data_AF-A0A3P6AVS8-F1
#
_entry.id   AF-A0A3P6AVS8-F1
#
_cell.length_a   1.000
_cell.length_b   1.000
_cell.length_c   1.000
_cell.angle_alpha   90.00
_cell.angle_beta   90.00
_cell.angle_gamma   90.00
#
_symmetry.space_group_name_H-M   'P 1'
#
loop_
_entity.id
_entity.type
_entity.pdbx_description
1 polymer ?
#
loop_
_entity_poly.entity_id
_entity_poly.type
_entity_poly.pdbx_seq_one_letter_code
_entity_poly.pdbx_strand_id
1 'polypeptide(L)'
;MSDLLQEIVSRLSLKANIRASTVCKTWCEAAVSVRKLQPLPWLFCPLKESEEGNYILFDPSRSQTYKLYFPELKGYAFSYSKDGWLLVVTNRLKGSVPPPSLGTNKG
;
A
#
# COMPACT_ATOMS: atom_id res chain seq x y z
N MET A 1 -31.08 5.90 21.62
CA MET A 1 -30.13 7.05 21.61
C MET A 1 -28.85 6.80 20.79
N SER A 2 -28.53 5.55 20.42
CA SER A 2 -27.37 5.21 19.57
C SER A 2 -27.42 5.86 18.17
N ASP A 3 -28.59 5.91 17.53
CA ASP A 3 -28.66 6.16 16.08
C ASP A 3 -28.40 7.62 15.69
N LEU A 4 -28.88 8.58 16.50
CA LEU A 4 -28.62 10.00 16.24
C LEU A 4 -27.12 10.34 16.40
N LEU A 5 -26.45 9.75 17.39
CA LEU A 5 -25.03 9.97 17.60
C LEU A 5 -24.21 9.41 16.43
N GLN A 6 -24.56 8.21 15.95
CA GLN A 6 -23.92 7.63 14.77
C GLN A 6 -24.12 8.52 13.53
N GLU A 7 -25.33 9.07 13.34
CA GLU A 7 -25.64 9.97 12.22
C GLU A 7 -24.86 11.30 12.30
N ILE A 8 -24.67 11.86 13.51
CA ILE A 8 -23.83 13.05 13.68
C ILE A 8 -22.37 12.72 13.36
N VAL A 9 -21.87 11.60 13.88
CA VAL A 9 -20.45 11.23 13.75
C VAL A 9 -20.11 10.73 12.35
N SER A 10 -21.06 10.19 11.59
CA SER A 10 -20.88 9.75 10.19
C SER A 10 -20.60 10.92 9.24
N ARG A 11 -21.05 12.13 9.61
CA ARG A 11 -20.86 13.37 8.85
C ARG A 11 -19.53 14.05 9.15
N LEU A 12 -18.78 13.58 10.14
CA LEU A 12 -17.47 14.14 10.49
C LEU A 12 -16.40 13.68 9.50
N SER A 13 -15.45 14.58 9.20
CA SER A 13 -14.20 14.17 8.54
C SER A 13 -13.47 13.11 9.38
N LEU A 14 -12.65 12.27 8.75
CA LEU A 14 -11.91 11.22 9.47
C LEU A 14 -11.12 11.78 10.67
N LYS A 15 -10.45 12.94 10.50
CA LYS A 15 -9.72 13.62 11.58
C LYS A 15 -10.64 14.02 12.75
N ALA A 16 -11.82 14.56 12.44
CA ALA A 16 -12.80 14.94 13.47
C ALA A 16 -13.43 13.71 14.15
N ASN A 17 -13.71 12.64 13.40
CA ASN A 17 -14.19 11.37 13.94
C ASN A 17 -13.19 10.74 14.93
N ILE A 18 -11.88 10.77 14.61
CA ILE A 18 -10.84 10.28 15.53
C ILE A 18 -10.87 11.07 16.85
N ARG A 19 -10.98 12.40 16.79
CA ARG A 19 -11.09 13.24 17.99
C ARG A 19 -12.38 12.98 18.77
N ALA A 20 -13.50 12.82 18.08
CA ALA A 20 -14.79 12.47 18.68
C ALA A 20 -14.70 11.15 19.47
N SER A 21 -13.93 10.18 18.96
CA SER A 21 -13.78 8.89 19.63
C SER A 21 -13.01 8.93 20.96
N THR A 22 -12.29 10.01 21.26
CA THR A 22 -11.55 10.14 22.52
C THR A 22 -12.35 10.80 23.64
N VAL A 23 -13.60 11.23 23.38
CA VAL A 23 -14.42 11.97 24.35
C VAL A 23 -14.93 11.08 25.48
N CYS A 24 -15.59 9.97 25.13
CA CYS A 24 -16.07 8.97 26.09
C CYS A 24 -16.36 7.63 25.38
N LYS A 25 -16.67 6.58 26.15
CA LYS A 25 -16.92 5.23 25.62
C LYS A 25 -18.03 5.20 24.56
N THR A 26 -19.17 5.82 24.81
CA THR A 26 -20.31 5.85 23.88
C THR A 26 -19.95 6.55 22.56
N TRP A 27 -19.20 7.65 22.63
CA TRP A 27 -18.72 8.36 21.44
C TRP A 27 -17.65 7.55 20.70
N CYS A 28 -16.78 6.83 21.41
CA CYS A 28 -15.81 5.93 20.82
C CYS A 28 -16.52 4.84 19.99
N GLU A 29 -17.47 4.13 20.60
CA GLU A 29 -18.23 3.06 19.94
C GLU A 29 -18.97 3.57 18.70
N ALA A 30 -19.70 4.68 18.81
CA ALA A 30 -20.43 5.27 17.69
C ALA A 30 -19.49 5.82 16.60
N ALA A 31 -18.33 6.39 16.98
CA ALA A 31 -17.38 6.91 16.02
C ALA A 31 -16.68 5.81 15.24
N VAL A 32 -16.27 4.74 15.93
CA VAL A 32 -15.59 3.59 15.32
C VAL A 32 -16.54 2.84 14.39
N SER A 33 -17.82 2.67 14.74
CA SER A 33 -18.78 1.92 13.91
C SER A 33 -19.02 2.56 12.53
N VAL A 34 -18.98 3.89 12.43
CA VAL A 34 -19.19 4.63 11.18
C VAL A 34 -17.88 5.12 10.53
N ARG A 35 -16.72 4.82 11.13
CA ARG A 35 -15.43 5.32 10.68
C ARG A 35 -15.05 4.73 9.33
N LYS A 36 -15.04 5.56 8.30
CA LYS A 36 -14.53 5.22 6.97
C LYS A 36 -13.03 5.53 6.91
N LEU A 37 -12.19 4.54 7.19
CA LEU A 37 -10.78 4.60 6.85
C LEU A 37 -10.63 4.38 5.34
N GLN A 38 -9.80 5.19 4.69
CA GLN A 38 -9.33 4.77 3.37
C GLN A 38 -8.54 3.47 3.54
N PRO A 39 -8.68 2.50 2.62
CA PRO A 39 -7.88 1.29 2.64
C PRO A 39 -6.40 1.68 2.74
N LEU A 40 -5.70 1.16 3.75
CA LEU A 40 -4.26 1.38 3.81
C LEU A 40 -3.63 0.68 2.60
N PRO A 41 -2.77 1.37 1.82
CA PRO A 41 -2.09 0.74 0.71
C PRO A 41 -1.21 -0.39 1.23
N TRP A 42 -1.08 -1.44 0.42
CA TRP A 42 -0.13 -2.51 0.71
C TRP A 42 1.30 -1.97 0.56
N LEU A 43 2.19 -2.41 1.45
CA LEU A 43 3.58 -1.97 1.43
C LEU A 43 4.42 -2.98 0.66
N PHE A 44 5.16 -2.52 -0.35
CA PHE A 44 6.05 -3.34 -1.16
C PHE A 44 7.51 -2.96 -0.86
N CYS A 45 8.30 -3.91 -0.36
CA CYS A 45 9.66 -3.67 0.11
C CYS A 45 10.63 -4.72 -0.48
N PRO A 46 11.78 -4.32 -1.05
CA PRO A 46 12.83 -5.26 -1.40
C PRO A 46 13.41 -5.89 -0.12
N LEU A 47 13.61 -7.20 -0.14
CA LEU A 47 14.39 -7.88 0.89
C LEU A 47 15.88 -7.59 0.65
N LYS A 48 16.69 -7.50 1.71
CA LYS A 48 18.08 -7.02 1.63
C LYS A 48 18.90 -7.71 0.53
N GLU A 49 19.95 -7.02 0.08
CA GLU A 49 20.81 -7.31 -1.10
C GLU A 49 21.28 -8.76 -1.28
N SER A 50 21.34 -9.59 -0.22
CA SER A 50 21.68 -11.02 -0.34
C SER A 50 20.57 -11.87 -0.98
N GLU A 51 19.35 -11.36 -1.12
CA GLU A 51 18.18 -12.07 -1.64
C GLU A 51 17.59 -11.40 -2.89
N GLU A 52 18.44 -11.06 -3.87
CA GLU A 52 18.01 -10.45 -5.14
C GLU A 52 16.80 -11.15 -5.77
N GLY A 53 15.74 -10.38 -6.06
CA GLY A 53 14.48 -10.90 -6.59
C GLY A 53 13.47 -11.28 -5.52
N ASN A 54 13.80 -11.25 -4.23
CA ASN A 54 12.84 -11.47 -3.13
C ASN A 54 12.29 -10.14 -2.61
N TYR A 55 10.97 -10.10 -2.44
CA TYR A 55 10.23 -8.93 -2.01
C TYR A 55 9.26 -9.30 -0.91
N ILE A 56 8.97 -8.32 -0.06
CA ILE A 56 7.94 -8.40 0.95
C ILE A 56 6.77 -7.54 0.51
N LEU A 57 5.58 -8.13 0.53
CA LEU A 57 4.32 -7.44 0.41
C LEU A 57 3.57 -7.53 1.75
N PHE A 58 3.32 -6.40 2.38
CA PHE A 58 2.64 -6.32 3.66
C PHE A 58 1.22 -5.77 3.49
N ASP A 59 0.24 -6.50 4.01
CA ASP A 59 -1.16 -6.12 4.10
C ASP A 59 -1.47 -5.58 5.51
N PRO A 60 -1.62 -4.25 5.67
CA PRO A 60 -1.91 -3.66 6.97
C PRO A 60 -3.30 -4.04 7.51
N SER A 61 -4.24 -4.43 6.63
CA SER A 61 -5.60 -4.79 7.05
C SER A 61 -5.65 -6.11 7.81
N ARG A 62 -4.72 -7.03 7.49
CA ARG A 62 -4.59 -8.34 8.12
C ARG A 62 -3.40 -8.43 9.06
N SER A 63 -2.56 -7.38 9.11
CA SER A 63 -1.24 -7.44 9.74
C SER A 63 -0.41 -8.63 9.24
N GLN A 64 -0.50 -8.92 7.94
CA GLN A 64 0.08 -10.12 7.33
C GLN A 64 1.16 -9.74 6.32
N THR A 65 2.22 -10.55 6.30
CA THR A 65 3.33 -10.42 5.37
C THR A 65 3.35 -11.58 4.38
N TYR A 66 3.59 -11.27 3.12
CA TYR A 66 3.75 -12.22 2.03
C TYR A 66 5.15 -12.07 1.43
N LYS A 67 5.84 -13.20 1.22
CA LYS A 67 7.10 -13.23 0.47
C LYS A 67 6.80 -13.48 -0.99
N LEU A 68 7.35 -12.64 -1.85
CA LEU A 68 7.19 -12.73 -3.30
C LEU A 68 8.57 -12.85 -3.94
N TYR A 69 8.63 -13.59 -5.03
CA TYR A 69 9.84 -13.75 -5.82
C TYR A 69 9.57 -13.24 -7.24
N PHE A 70 10.26 -12.18 -7.63
CA PHE A 70 10.20 -11.54 -8.94
C PHE A 70 11.61 -11.44 -9.52
N PRO A 71 12.11 -12.49 -10.20
CA PRO A 71 13.45 -12.49 -10.78
C PRO A 71 13.63 -11.42 -11.86
N GLU A 72 12.55 -11.00 -12.52
CA GLU A 72 12.56 -9.98 -13.57
C GLU A 72 12.86 -8.58 -13.04
N LEU A 73 12.64 -8.36 -11.74
CA LEU A 73 12.91 -7.09 -11.05
C LEU A 73 14.32 -7.04 -10.43
N LYS A 74 15.13 -8.07 -10.64
CA LYS A 74 16.52 -8.11 -10.18
C LYS A 74 17.34 -6.96 -10.78
N GLY A 75 18.06 -6.22 -9.93
CA GLY A 75 18.91 -5.11 -10.34
C GLY A 75 18.17 -3.82 -10.69
N TYR A 76 16.84 -3.79 -10.53
CA TYR A 76 16.07 -2.55 -10.67
C TYR A 76 16.04 -1.78 -9.34
N ALA A 77 16.12 -0.46 -9.46
CA ALA A 77 15.88 0.44 -8.34
C ALA A 77 14.41 0.86 -8.32
N PHE A 78 13.88 1.21 -7.15
CA PHE A 78 12.50 1.63 -6.98
C PHE A 78 12.45 3.04 -6.39
N SER A 79 11.48 3.83 -6.83
CA SER A 79 11.08 5.09 -6.20
C SER A 79 9.57 5.07 -5.97
N TYR A 80 9.07 5.76 -4.96
CA TYR A 80 7.65 5.69 -4.57
C TYR A 80 7.03 7.07 -4.38
N SER A 81 5.74 7.17 -4.68
CA SER A 81 4.90 8.33 -4.38
C SER A 81 4.12 8.13 -3.08
N LYS A 82 3.76 9.24 -2.42
CA LYS A 82 2.79 9.24 -1.32
C LYS A 82 1.40 8.75 -1.74
N ASP A 83 1.07 8.86 -3.03
CA ASP A 83 -0.21 8.46 -3.61
C ASP A 83 -0.22 6.98 -4.06
N GLY A 84 0.80 6.20 -3.71
CA GLY A 84 0.82 4.74 -3.94
C GLY A 84 1.42 4.29 -5.27
N TRP A 85 1.96 5.19 -6.09
CA TRP A 85 2.68 4.81 -7.30
C TRP A 85 4.09 4.30 -6.99
N LEU A 86 4.49 3.23 -7.68
CA LEU A 86 5.85 2.70 -7.66
C LEU A 86 6.49 2.89 -9.04
N LEU A 87 7.61 3.61 -9.09
CA LEU A 87 8.42 3.79 -10.29
C LEU A 87 9.59 2.80 -10.24
N VAL A 88 9.72 2.00 -11.29
CA VAL A 88 10.81 1.04 -11.45
C VAL A 88 11.86 1.66 -12.38
N VAL A 89 13.08 1.84 -11.87
CA VAL A 89 14.20 2.45 -12.60
C VAL A 89 15.20 1.36 -12.97
N THR A 90 15.46 1.23 -14.27
CA THR A 90 16.54 0.37 -14.78
C THR A 90 17.88 1.01 -14.42
N ASN A 91 18.71 0.31 -13.66
CA ASN A 91 20.10 0.71 -13.54
C ASN A 91 20.84 0.23 -14.80
N ARG A 92 20.75 0.98 -15.90
CA ARG A 92 21.56 0.71 -17.09
C ARG A 92 23.01 1.09 -16.80
N LEU A 93 23.70 0.27 -16.01
CA LEU A 93 25.16 0.25 -16.07
C LEU A 93 25.52 -0.09 -17.52
N LYS A 94 26.19 0.85 -18.19
CA LYS A 94 26.66 0.75 -19.58
C LYS A 94 27.34 -0.62 -19.78
N GLY A 95 26.65 -1.56 -20.44
CA GLY A 95 27.22 -2.87 -20.76
C GLY A 95 26.23 -4.04 -20.90
N SER A 96 24.99 -3.93 -20.41
CA SER A 96 24.02 -5.02 -20.56
C SER A 96 23.33 -5.02 -21.92
N VAL A 97 23.36 -6.20 -22.56
CA VAL A 97 22.66 -6.51 -23.82
C VAL A 97 21.17 -6.19 -23.64
N PRO A 98 20.52 -5.48 -24.59
CA PRO A 98 19.10 -5.19 -24.50
C PRO A 98 18.27 -6.48 -24.43
N PRO A 99 17.13 -6.48 -23.73
CA PRO A 99 16.22 -7.63 -23.74
C PRO A 99 15.78 -7.92 -25.18
N PRO A 100 15.59 -9.19 -25.56
CA PRO A 100 15.17 -9.55 -26.91
C PRO A 100 13.86 -8.84 -27.22
N SER A 101 13.88 -8.02 -28.28
CA SER A 101 12.68 -7.38 -28.79
C SER A 101 11.66 -8.45 -29.14
N LEU A 102 10.46 -8.34 -28.56
CA LEU A 102 9.33 -9.20 -28.87
C LEU A 102 9.04 -9.06 -30.38
N GLY A 103 9.46 -10.06 -31.14
CA GLY A 103 9.31 -10.08 -32.59
C GLY A 103 7.82 -9.95 -32.93
N THR A 104 7.45 -8.88 -33.61
CA THR A 104 6.17 -8.82 -34.29
C THR A 104 6.21 -9.83 -35.43
N ASN A 105 5.64 -11.01 -35.21
CA ASN A 105 5.29 -11.91 -36.29
C ASN A 105 4.27 -11.19 -37.18
N LYS A 106 4.71 -10.78 -38.36
CA LYS A 106 3.82 -10.57 -39.51
C LYS A 106 3.89 -11.85 -40.35
N GLY A 107 2.82 -12.65 -40.25
CA GLY A 107 2.46 -13.71 -41.17
C GLY A 107 0.98 -13.55 -41.47
#